data_AF-A0A5F8HF72-F1
#
_entry.id   AF-A0A5F8HF72-F1
#
_cell.length_a   1.000
_cell.length_b   1.000
_cell.length_c   1.000
_cell.angle_alpha   90.00
_cell.angle_beta   90.00
_cell.angle_gamma   90.00
#
_symmetry.space_group_name_H-M   'P 1'
#
loop_
_entity.id
_entity.type
_entity.pdbx_description
1 polymer ?
#
loop_
_entity_poly.entity_id
_entity_poly.type
_entity_poly.pdbx_seq_one_letter_code
_entity_poly.pdbx_strand_id
1 'polypeptide(L)'
;FPQFPSCIFLGNVFQHMGEKQLHQEIIFITWYPKRYPIALVKNVGDVLFDLVPNIQQVWSLPPIANMRKEVISLTWETRWKKKCSLVL
;
A
#
# COMPACT_ATOMS: atom_id res chain seq x y z
N PHE A 1 19.09 -19.00 8.30
CA PHE A 1 18.23 -17.91 8.78
C PHE A 1 19.10 -16.70 9.04
N PRO A 2 19.08 -15.63 8.21
CA PRO A 2 19.89 -14.47 8.52
C PRO A 2 19.29 -13.80 9.76
N GLN A 3 20.13 -13.63 10.77
CA GLN A 3 19.84 -12.91 12.00
C GLN A 3 19.74 -11.43 11.67
N PHE A 4 18.55 -10.85 11.86
CA PHE A 4 18.45 -9.41 11.99
C PHE A 4 19.12 -9.03 13.33
N PRO A 5 20.11 -8.12 13.34
CA PRO A 5 20.76 -7.72 14.58
C PRO A 5 19.71 -7.08 15.48
N SER A 6 19.64 -7.55 16.71
CA SER A 6 18.79 -7.04 17.77
C SER A 6 18.91 -5.52 17.87
N CYS A 7 17.92 -4.81 17.36
CA CYS A 7 17.82 -3.38 17.54
C CYS A 7 17.51 -3.11 19.02
N ILE A 8 18.54 -2.77 19.80
CA ILE A 8 18.39 -2.16 21.12
C ILE A 8 18.14 -0.67 20.86
N PHE A 9 16.87 -0.25 20.92
CA PHE A 9 16.45 1.12 20.67
C PHE A 9 16.57 1.97 21.95
N LEU A 10 17.62 2.78 22.06
CA LEU A 10 17.70 3.88 23.02
C LEU A 10 17.04 5.11 22.39
N GLY A 11 15.71 5.23 22.54
CA GLY A 11 14.89 6.36 22.06
C GLY A 11 13.84 5.99 21.00
N ASN A 12 12.86 6.88 20.78
CA ASN A 12 11.82 6.71 19.76
C ASN A 12 12.40 6.92 18.35
N VAL A 13 13.08 5.91 17.81
CA VAL A 13 13.68 5.93 16.45
C VAL A 13 12.62 5.91 15.35
N PHE A 14 11.38 5.52 15.66
CA PHE A 14 10.25 5.57 14.74
C PHE A 14 9.16 6.51 15.28
N GLN A 15 8.70 7.40 14.42
CA GLN A 15 7.53 8.23 14.68
C GLN A 15 6.28 7.53 14.14
N HIS A 16 5.26 7.38 14.98
CA HIS A 16 3.96 6.92 14.54
C HIS A 16 3.30 7.99 13.67
N MET A 17 3.08 7.67 12.39
CA MET A 17 2.54 8.61 11.39
C MET A 17 1.06 8.36 11.07
N GLY A 18 0.45 7.29 11.58
CA GLY A 18 -0.96 6.98 11.36
C GLY A 18 -1.27 5.50 11.47
N GLU A 19 -2.51 5.21 11.90
CA GLU A 19 -3.07 3.87 11.99
C GLU A 19 -4.48 3.89 11.38
N LYS A 20 -4.80 2.88 10.58
CA LYS A 20 -6.10 2.74 9.93
C LYS A 20 -6.48 1.27 9.93
N GLN A 21 -7.60 0.96 10.58
CA GLN A 21 -8.17 -0.37 10.52
C GLN A 21 -9.02 -0.51 9.24
N LEU A 22 -8.74 -1.56 8.48
CA LEU A 22 -9.47 -1.88 7.26
C LEU A 22 -10.42 -3.05 7.52
N HIS A 23 -11.64 -2.97 6.98
CA HIS A 23 -12.67 -3.98 7.16
C HIS A 23 -12.41 -5.26 6.36
N GLN A 24 -11.55 -5.18 5.35
CA GLN A 24 -11.22 -6.31 4.47
C GLN A 24 -9.72 -6.56 4.52
N GLU A 25 -9.36 -7.82 4.30
CA GLU A 25 -7.98 -8.25 4.20
C GLU A 25 -7.29 -7.59 3.01
N ILE A 26 -6.02 -7.24 3.22
CA ILE A 26 -5.17 -6.63 2.21
C ILE A 26 -4.23 -7.70 1.66
N ILE A 27 -4.34 -7.94 0.35
CA ILE A 27 -3.55 -8.95 -0.36
C ILE A 27 -2.25 -8.37 -0.93
N PHE A 28 -2.23 -7.07 -1.26
CA PHE A 28 -1.03 -6.38 -1.74
C PHE A 28 -0.89 -4.99 -1.13
N ILE A 29 0.35 -4.63 -0.83
CA ILE A 29 0.75 -3.31 -0.33
C ILE A 29 2.01 -2.88 -1.07
N THR A 30 2.05 -1.64 -1.53
CA THR A 30 3.28 -1.07 -2.07
C THR A 30 3.37 0.44 -1.90
N TRP A 31 4.58 0.90 -1.62
CA TRP A 31 4.89 2.30 -1.41
C TRP A 31 5.29 2.96 -2.72
N TYR A 32 4.84 4.20 -2.94
CA TYR A 32 5.37 4.97 -4.04
C TYR A 32 6.82 5.40 -3.73
N PRO A 33 7.81 5.10 -4.59
CA PRO A 33 9.21 5.30 -4.24
C PRO A 33 9.65 6.77 -4.10
N LYS A 34 8.85 7.72 -4.60
CA LYS A 34 9.23 9.15 -4.65
C LYS A 34 8.45 10.06 -3.72
N ARG A 35 7.31 9.63 -3.18
CA ARG A 35 6.47 10.43 -2.28
C ARG A 35 5.84 9.52 -1.23
N TYR A 36 5.20 10.10 -0.23
CA TYR A 36 4.55 9.39 0.87
C TYR A 36 3.26 8.59 0.58
N PRO A 37 2.70 8.42 -0.65
CA PRO A 37 1.53 7.56 -0.79
C PRO A 37 1.85 6.06 -0.73
N ILE A 38 0.84 5.34 -0.29
CA ILE A 38 0.77 3.88 -0.24
C ILE A 38 -0.43 3.42 -1.07
N ALA A 39 -0.22 2.36 -1.85
CA ALA A 39 -1.28 1.68 -2.57
C ALA A 39 -1.55 0.34 -1.92
N LEU A 40 -2.84 0.04 -1.73
CA LEU A 40 -3.33 -1.15 -1.05
C LEU A 40 -4.32 -1.85 -1.96
N VAL A 41 -4.31 -3.18 -2.00
CA VAL A 41 -5.32 -3.97 -2.70
C VAL A 41 -6.02 -4.86 -1.70
N LYS A 42 -7.35 -4.75 -1.62
CA LYS A 42 -8.17 -5.62 -0.79
C LYS A 42 -8.44 -6.94 -1.50
N ASN A 43 -8.74 -7.98 -0.73
CA ASN A 43 -9.08 -9.31 -1.24
C ASN A 43 -10.27 -9.28 -2.23
N VAL A 44 -11.23 -8.35 -2.06
CA VAL A 44 -12.35 -8.19 -3.00
C VAL A 44 -11.99 -7.54 -4.35
N GLY A 45 -10.72 -7.13 -4.52
CA GLY A 45 -10.23 -6.45 -5.73
C GLY A 45 -10.30 -4.92 -5.68
N ASP A 46 -10.77 -4.33 -4.58
CA ASP A 46 -10.70 -2.87 -4.38
C ASP A 46 -9.23 -2.42 -4.31
N VAL A 47 -8.88 -1.39 -5.08
CA VAL A 47 -7.57 -0.73 -4.97
C VAL A 47 -7.75 0.60 -4.24
N LEU A 48 -7.04 0.77 -3.13
CA LEU A 48 -7.00 2.02 -2.37
C LEU A 48 -5.68 2.74 -2.56
N PHE A 49 -5.75 4.06 -2.51
CA PHE A 49 -4.59 4.92 -2.52
C PHE A 49 -4.69 5.90 -1.35
N ASP A 50 -3.78 5.74 -0.39
CA ASP A 50 -3.77 6.50 0.84
C ASP A 50 -2.47 7.33 0.93
N LEU A 51 -2.53 8.49 1.59
CA LEU A 51 -1.37 9.34 1.89
C LEU A 51 -0.95 9.20 3.35
N VAL A 52 0.35 9.29 3.58
CA VAL A 52 0.92 9.50 4.91
C VAL A 52 1.26 10.99 5.06
N PRO A 53 0.97 11.62 6.22
CA PRO A 53 0.49 11.04 7.49
C PRO A 53 -1.03 10.73 7.53
N ASN A 54 -1.43 9.94 8.53
CA ASN A 54 -2.78 9.50 8.88
C ASN A 54 -3.48 8.51 7.94
N ILE A 55 -2.77 7.96 6.95
CA ILE A 55 -3.33 6.96 6.01
C ILE A 55 -4.64 7.51 5.40
N GLN A 56 -4.61 8.78 4.99
CA GLN A 56 -5.76 9.48 4.47
C GLN A 56 -6.08 8.97 3.06
N GLN A 57 -7.29 8.46 2.85
CA GLN A 57 -7.72 7.99 1.53
C GLN A 57 -7.84 9.14 0.54
N VAL A 58 -7.10 9.05 -0.56
CA VAL A 58 -7.15 10.01 -1.67
C VAL A 58 -8.15 9.54 -2.71
N TRP A 59 -8.09 8.26 -3.07
CA TRP A 59 -9.01 7.65 -4.02
C TRP A 59 -9.11 6.14 -3.80
N SER A 60 -10.21 5.58 -4.29
CA SER A 60 -10.46 4.14 -4.32
C SER A 60 -10.98 3.77 -5.70
N LEU A 61 -10.48 2.67 -6.24
CA LEU A 61 -10.99 2.06 -7.46
C LEU A 61 -11.79 0.81 -7.06
N PRO A 62 -13.10 0.76 -7.36
CA PRO A 62 -13.90 -0.44 -7.10
C PRO A 62 -13.42 -1.61 -7.99
N PRO A 63 -13.83 -2.85 -7.68
CA PRO A 63 -13.43 -4.01 -8.45
C PRO A 63 -14.04 -3.87 -9.84
N ILE A 64 -13.21 -3.77 -10.87
CA ILE A 64 -13.72 -3.71 -12.26
C ILE A 64 -14.26 -5.12 -12.58
N ALA A 65 -15.37 -5.23 -13.31
CA ALA A 65 -15.99 -6.53 -13.66
C ALA A 65 -15.03 -7.54 -14.32
N ASN A 66 -13.90 -7.08 -14.87
CA ASN A 66 -12.84 -7.87 -15.48
C ASN A 66 -11.69 -8.25 -14.51
N MET A 67 -11.67 -7.72 -13.28
CA MET A 67 -10.77 -8.11 -12.18
C MET A 67 -11.18 -9.44 -11.51
N ARG A 68 -12.06 -10.22 -12.13
CA ARG A 68 -12.33 -11.61 -11.70
C ARG A 68 -11.10 -12.52 -11.83
N LYS A 69 -10.09 -12.10 -12.60
CA LYS A 69 -8.75 -12.66 -12.52
C LYS A 69 -8.07 -12.05 -11.29
N GLU A 70 -7.65 -12.91 -10.38
CA GLU A 70 -6.95 -12.54 -9.15
C GLU A 70 -5.88 -11.50 -9.44
N VAL A 71 -5.87 -10.43 -8.64
CA VAL A 71 -4.79 -9.46 -8.72
C VAL A 71 -3.48 -10.19 -8.41
N ILE A 72 -2.54 -10.21 -9.36
CA ILE A 72 -1.26 -10.90 -9.18
C ILE A 72 -0.14 -9.95 -8.77
N SER A 73 -0.22 -8.66 -9.13
CA SER A 73 0.74 -7.67 -8.62
C SER A 73 0.25 -6.23 -8.77
N LEU A 74 0.83 -5.33 -7.96
CA LEU A 74 0.66 -3.89 -8.08
C LEU A 74 2.02 -3.24 -8.34
N THR A 75 2.11 -2.46 -9.42
CA THR A 75 3.35 -1.78 -9.84
C THR A 75 3.14 -0.28 -9.98
N TRP A 76 4.10 0.49 -9.48
CA TRP A 76 4.14 1.93 -9.66
C TRP A 76 4.83 2.30 -10.97
N GLU A 77 4.16 3.09 -11.81
CA GLU A 77 4.78 3.61 -13.02
C GLU A 77 5.61 4.86 -12.66
N THR A 78 6.93 4.70 -12.59
CA THR A 78 7.86 5.76 -12.13
C THR A 78 7.97 6.98 -13.06
N ARG A 79 7.44 6.85 -14.30
CA ARG A 79 7.40 7.91 -15.31
C ARG A 79 6.25 8.90 -15.11
N TRP A 80 5.10 8.44 -14.62
CA TRP A 80 3.95 9.30 -14.38
C TRP A 80 3.83 9.61 -12.89
N LYS A 81 3.58 10.87 -12.53
CA LYS A 81 3.73 11.35 -11.15
C LYS A 81 2.81 10.67 -10.13
N LYS A 82 1.76 9.93 -10.53
CA LYS A 82 0.76 9.29 -9.64
C LYS A 82 0.00 8.11 -10.27
N LYS A 83 0.65 7.24 -11.06
CA LYS A 83 -0.06 6.08 -11.66
C LYS A 83 0.38 4.77 -11.02
N CYS A 84 -0.58 4.10 -10.38
CA CYS A 84 -0.51 2.69 -10.00
C CYS A 84 -1.13 1.88 -11.12
N SER A 85 -0.41 0.88 -11.62
CA SER A 85 -0.95 -0.10 -12.55
C SER A 85 -1.13 -1.41 -11.80
N LEU A 86 -2.32 -1.97 -11.94
CA LEU A 86 -2.65 -3.31 -11.48
C LEU A 86 -2.32 -4.28 -12.61
N VAL A 87 -1.61 -5.36 -12.29
CA VAL A 87 -1.40 -6.46 -13.22
C VAL A 87 -2.30 -7.61 -12.77
N LEU A 88 -3.18 -8.04 -13.68
CA LEU A 88 -4.14 -9.15 -13.53
C LEU A 88 -3.63 -10.42 -14.20
#